data_AF-A0A1Q7VUC9-F1
#
_entry.id   AF-A0A1Q7VUC9-F1
#
_cell.length_a   1.000
_cell.length_b   1.000
_cell.length_c   1.000
_cell.angle_alpha   90.00
_cell.angle_beta   90.00
_cell.angle_gamma   90.00
#
_symmetry.space_group_name_H-M   'P 1'
#
loop_
_entity.id
_entity.type
_entity.pdbx_description
1 polymer ?
#
loop_
_entity_poly.entity_id
_entity_poly.type
_entity_poly.pdbx_seq_one_letter_code
_entity_poly.pdbx_strand_id
1 'polypeptide(L)'
;MVDVGGKPLSRRRALAGARVTMAADTARRLRDLPKGDALATAQVAGIMATTAQTGVEMEALVAASVAALTVYDMAKAIDKDMVIGDVALLEKTKAPVE
;
A
#
# COMPACT_ATOMS: atom_id res chain seq x y z
N MET A 1 -5.34 -16.27 17.10
CA MET A 1 -5.30 -14.83 17.39
C MET A 1 -4.71 -14.64 18.79
N VAL A 2 -3.74 -13.75 18.97
CA VAL A 2 -3.09 -13.53 20.28
C VAL A 2 -3.79 -12.39 21.01
N ASP A 3 -4.07 -12.57 22.30
CA ASP A 3 -4.65 -11.51 23.12
C ASP A 3 -3.66 -10.35 23.31
N VAL A 4 -4.15 -9.13 23.08
CA VAL A 4 -3.41 -7.88 23.24
C VAL A 4 -4.10 -6.92 24.21
N GLY A 5 -5.20 -7.33 24.83
CA GLY A 5 -6.05 -6.52 25.72
C GLY A 5 -5.33 -5.98 26.96
N GLY A 6 -4.28 -6.67 27.42
CA GLY A 6 -3.43 -6.20 28.53
C GLY A 6 -2.35 -5.18 28.14
N LYS A 7 -2.19 -4.85 26.86
CA LYS A 7 -1.16 -3.89 26.41
C LYS A 7 -1.68 -2.45 26.48
N PRO A 8 -0.86 -1.45 26.85
CA PRO A 8 -1.30 -0.07 26.86
C PRO A 8 -1.61 0.43 25.44
N LEU A 9 -2.59 1.34 25.34
CA LEU A 9 -2.84 2.08 24.11
C LEU A 9 -1.61 2.92 23.73
N SER A 10 -1.38 3.05 22.44
CA SER A 10 -0.31 3.86 21.88
C SER A 10 -0.72 4.36 20.49
N ARG A 11 -0.22 5.54 20.11
CA ARG A 11 -0.30 5.98 18.71
C ARG A 11 0.64 5.12 17.88
N ARG A 12 0.13 4.55 16.80
CA ARG A 12 0.84 3.64 15.89
C ARG A 12 0.79 4.21 14.50
N ARG A 13 1.93 4.20 13.81
CA ARG A 13 2.04 4.54 12.40
C ARG A 13 2.84 3.47 11.70
N ALA A 14 2.42 3.09 10.51
CA ALA A 14 3.18 2.23 9.61
C ALA A 14 3.16 2.82 8.21
N LEU A 15 4.32 2.85 7.57
CA LEU A 15 4.50 3.18 6.17
C LEU A 15 4.98 1.93 5.45
N ALA A 16 4.27 1.51 4.41
CA ALA A 16 4.69 0.42 3.53
C ALA A 16 4.67 0.90 2.07
N GLY A 17 5.49 0.26 1.24
CA GLY A 17 5.56 0.52 -0.19
C GLY A 17 5.54 -0.78 -0.98
N ALA A 18 5.25 -0.66 -2.27
CA ALA A 18 5.36 -1.72 -3.26
C ALA A 18 5.91 -1.11 -4.56
N ARG A 19 6.64 -1.90 -5.35
CA ARG A 19 7.11 -1.53 -6.68
C ARG A 19 6.34 -2.31 -7.74
N VAL A 20 5.89 -1.61 -8.78
CA VAL A 20 5.39 -2.23 -10.02
C VAL A 20 6.38 -1.91 -11.13
N THR A 21 7.08 -2.94 -11.61
CA THR A 21 7.96 -2.84 -12.78
C THR A 21 7.14 -3.12 -14.04
N MET A 22 7.33 -2.31 -15.08
CA MET A 22 6.55 -2.34 -16.32
C MET A 22 7.35 -1.73 -17.47
N ALA A 23 6.87 -1.84 -18.71
CA ALA A 23 7.46 -1.18 -19.85
C ALA A 23 7.38 0.36 -19.73
N ALA A 24 8.36 1.06 -20.30
CA ALA A 24 8.43 2.52 -20.23
C ALA A 24 7.21 3.21 -20.86
N ASP A 25 6.64 2.63 -21.92
CA ASP A 25 5.39 3.11 -22.55
C ASP A 25 4.19 2.97 -21.62
N THR A 26 4.10 1.87 -20.86
CA THR A 26 3.06 1.63 -19.85
C THR A 26 3.11 2.71 -18.77
N ALA A 27 4.32 2.97 -18.23
CA ALA A 27 4.53 3.96 -17.19
C ALA A 27 4.09 5.37 -17.62
N ARG A 28 4.39 5.76 -18.87
CA ARG A 28 3.97 7.05 -19.44
C ARG A 28 2.45 7.22 -19.54
N ARG A 29 1.72 6.10 -19.65
CA ARG A 29 0.28 6.08 -19.89
C ARG A 29 -0.56 5.87 -18.65
N LEU A 30 0.02 5.71 -17.46
CA LEU A 30 -0.74 5.35 -16.24
C LEU A 30 -1.89 6.32 -15.89
N ARG A 31 -1.81 7.59 -16.30
CA ARG A 31 -2.89 8.58 -16.10
C ARG A 31 -3.97 8.56 -17.18
N ASP A 32 -3.70 7.90 -18.30
CA ASP A 32 -4.53 7.90 -19.50
C ASP A 32 -4.57 6.50 -20.13
N LEU A 33 -4.97 5.52 -19.32
CA LEU A 33 -5.25 4.17 -19.80
C LEU A 33 -6.67 4.13 -20.38
N PRO A 34 -7.00 3.14 -21.24
CA PRO A 34 -8.39 2.93 -21.68
C PRO A 34 -9.39 2.75 -20.52
N LYS A 35 -8.89 2.38 -19.33
CA LYS A 35 -9.68 2.24 -18.09
C LYS A 35 -9.70 3.49 -17.21
N GLY A 36 -8.97 4.55 -17.56
CA GLY A 36 -8.82 5.79 -16.77
C GLY A 36 -7.47 5.93 -16.05
N ASP A 37 -7.41 6.83 -15.06
CA ASP A 37 -6.20 7.13 -14.29
C ASP A 37 -5.93 6.05 -13.22
N ALA A 38 -4.93 5.20 -13.46
CA ALA A 38 -4.51 4.16 -12.54
C ALA A 38 -3.91 4.71 -11.24
N LEU A 39 -3.24 5.87 -11.29
CA LEU A 39 -2.61 6.46 -10.11
C LEU A 39 -3.67 7.02 -9.17
N ALA A 40 -4.68 7.71 -9.71
CA ALA A 40 -5.83 8.18 -8.91
C ALA A 40 -6.59 7.00 -8.27
N THR A 41 -6.79 5.91 -9.02
CA THR A 41 -7.48 4.71 -8.52
C THR A 41 -6.68 3.99 -7.43
N ALA A 42 -5.35 3.92 -7.57
CA ALA A 42 -4.45 3.29 -6.59
C ALA A 42 -4.17 4.17 -5.34
N GLN A 43 -4.44 5.48 -5.41
CA GLN A 43 -4.15 6.45 -4.33
C GLN A 43 -4.97 6.20 -3.05
N VAL A 44 -5.98 5.33 -3.09
CA VAL A 44 -6.83 5.00 -1.93
C VAL A 44 -6.04 4.30 -0.79
N ALA A 45 -4.82 3.81 -1.04
CA ALA A 45 -3.95 3.19 -0.04
C ALA A 45 -3.01 4.21 0.64
N GLY A 46 -3.55 5.12 1.44
CA GLY A 46 -2.79 6.16 2.15
C GLY A 46 -2.52 5.82 3.63
N ILE A 47 -1.28 6.06 4.07
CA ILE A 47 -0.73 6.09 5.45
C ILE A 47 -1.71 5.67 6.56
N MET A 48 -1.43 4.51 7.18
CA MET A 48 -2.20 4.01 8.32
C MET A 48 -1.64 4.57 9.62
N ALA A 49 -2.45 5.38 10.32
CA ALA A 49 -2.19 5.85 11.66
C ALA A 49 -3.41 5.58 12.55
N THR A 50 -3.21 4.98 13.72
CA THR A 50 -4.29 4.66 14.64
C THR A 50 -3.80 4.70 16.10
N THR A 51 -4.74 4.74 17.04
CA THR A 51 -4.47 4.53 18.46
C THR A 51 -4.95 3.14 18.84
N ALA A 52 -4.01 2.22 19.10
CA ALA A 52 -4.33 0.81 19.35
C ALA A 52 -3.29 0.10 20.22
N GLN A 53 -3.66 -1.09 20.72
CA GLN A 53 -2.82 -1.96 21.54
C GLN A 53 -1.81 -2.76 20.70
N THR A 54 -2.10 -2.96 19.42
CA THR A 54 -1.24 -3.62 18.42
C THR A 54 -0.79 -2.64 17.35
N GLY A 55 0.31 -2.96 16.65
CA GLY A 55 0.77 -2.19 15.50
C GLY A 55 -0.12 -2.39 14.27
N VAL A 56 0.10 -1.56 13.24
CA VAL A 56 -0.68 -1.51 11.99
C VAL A 56 0.15 -1.83 10.74
N GLU A 57 1.21 -2.63 10.89
CA GLU A 57 2.10 -3.00 9.79
C GLU A 57 1.37 -3.78 8.70
N MET A 58 0.46 -4.67 9.11
CA MET A 58 -0.28 -5.52 8.18
C MET A 58 -1.28 -4.70 7.36
N GLU A 59 -1.95 -3.74 7.98
CA GLU A 59 -2.86 -2.81 7.32
C GLU A 59 -2.11 -1.98 6.27
N ALA A 60 -0.92 -1.49 6.60
CA ALA A 60 -0.08 -0.77 5.65
C ALA A 60 0.40 -1.65 4.48
N LEU A 61 0.88 -2.87 4.77
CA LEU A 61 1.34 -3.82 3.73
C LEU A 61 0.21 -4.28 2.81
N VAL A 62 -0.98 -4.53 3.36
CA VAL A 62 -2.17 -4.88 2.59
C VAL A 62 -2.58 -3.73 1.70
N ALA A 63 -2.61 -2.50 2.23
CA ALA A 63 -2.91 -1.31 1.44
C ALA A 63 -1.94 -1.15 0.25
N ALA A 64 -0.62 -1.24 0.50
CA ALA A 64 0.39 -1.15 -0.55
C ALA A 64 0.22 -2.26 -1.62
N SER A 65 -0.08 -3.49 -1.19
CA SER A 65 -0.29 -4.63 -2.08
C SER A 65 -1.54 -4.44 -2.95
N VAL A 66 -2.65 -4.00 -2.37
CA VAL A 66 -3.91 -3.75 -3.09
C VAL A 66 -3.74 -2.62 -4.10
N ALA A 67 -3.02 -1.55 -3.74
CA ALA A 67 -2.68 -0.48 -4.67
C ALA A 67 -1.87 -0.99 -5.88
N ALA A 68 -0.84 -1.80 -5.64
CA ALA A 68 -0.05 -2.41 -6.73
C ALA A 68 -0.90 -3.33 -7.62
N LEU A 69 -1.76 -4.15 -7.04
CA LEU A 69 -2.71 -5.00 -7.77
C LEU A 69 -3.72 -4.18 -8.58
N THR A 70 -4.13 -3.02 -8.07
CA THR A 70 -5.04 -2.09 -8.75
C THR A 70 -4.36 -1.51 -9.99
N VAL A 71 -3.10 -1.06 -9.88
CA VAL A 71 -2.31 -0.61 -11.03
C VAL A 71 -2.19 -1.73 -12.07
N TYR A 72 -1.91 -2.97 -11.62
CA TYR A 72 -1.86 -4.12 -12.52
C TYR A 72 -3.19 -4.34 -13.26
N ASP A 73 -4.33 -4.31 -12.55
CA ASP A 73 -5.65 -4.51 -13.18
C ASP A 73 -5.94 -3.47 -14.27
N MET A 74 -5.57 -2.22 -13.99
CA MET A 74 -5.78 -1.08 -14.88
C MET A 74 -4.90 -1.17 -16.14
N ALA A 75 -3.66 -1.65 -16.02
CA ALA A 75 -2.69 -1.68 -17.12
C ALA A 75 -2.52 -3.05 -17.81
N LYS A 76 -3.06 -4.16 -17.30
CA LYS A 76 -2.86 -5.52 -17.86
C LYS A 76 -3.24 -5.71 -19.33
N ALA A 77 -4.06 -4.81 -19.89
CA ALA A 77 -4.45 -4.86 -21.29
C ALA A 77 -3.36 -4.33 -22.23
N ILE A 78 -2.50 -3.43 -21.73
CA ILE A 78 -1.41 -2.82 -22.50
C ILE A 78 -0.07 -3.49 -22.20
N ASP A 79 0.11 -4.03 -21.00
CA ASP A 79 1.35 -4.64 -20.53
C ASP A 79 1.05 -5.86 -19.68
N LYS A 80 1.49 -7.04 -20.12
CA LYS A 80 1.23 -8.31 -19.45
C LYS A 80 2.43 -8.84 -18.67
N ASP A 81 3.60 -8.23 -18.86
CA ASP A 81 4.87 -8.65 -18.26
C ASP A 81 5.21 -7.83 -17.01
N MET A 82 4.24 -7.04 -16.52
CA MET A 82 4.39 -6.27 -15.28
C MET A 82 4.70 -7.19 -14.09
N VAL A 83 5.60 -6.73 -13.22
CA VAL A 83 5.99 -7.46 -12.01
C VAL A 83 5.71 -6.59 -10.79
N ILE A 84 4.90 -7.11 -9.87
CA ILE A 84 4.73 -6.54 -8.53
C ILE A 84 5.79 -7.14 -7.61
N GLY A 85 6.57 -6.28 -6.96
CA GLY A 85 7.65 -6.68 -6.05
C GLY A 85 7.93 -5.61 -5.00
N ASP A 86 9.01 -5.80 -4.25
CA ASP A 86 9.47 -4.87 -3.21
C ASP A 86 8.37 -4.43 -2.23
N VAL A 87 7.44 -5.33 -1.91
CA VAL A 87 6.40 -5.06 -0.90
C VAL A 87 7.04 -5.13 0.48
N ALA A 88 7.24 -3.97 1.09
CA ALA A 88 8.01 -3.87 2.33
C ALA A 88 7.50 -2.76 3.25
N LEU A 89 7.73 -2.95 4.54
CA LEU A 89 7.55 -1.93 5.56
C LEU A 89 8.76 -0.98 5.50
N LEU A 90 8.50 0.31 5.34
CA LEU A 90 9.51 1.37 5.23
C LEU A 90 9.77 2.06 6.56
N GLU A 91 8.70 2.33 7.32
CA GLU A 91 8.78 2.98 8.63
C GLU A 91 7.71 2.41 9.56
N LYS A 92 8.02 2.30 10.85
CA LYS A 92 7.05 2.01 11.90
C LYS A 92 7.37 2.81 13.14
N THR A 93 6.35 3.46 13.70
CA THR A 93 6.49 4.19 14.96
C THR A 93 5.45 3.76 15.99
N LYS A 94 5.82 3.89 17.26
CA LYS A 94 4.96 3.72 18.43
C LYS A 94 5.22 4.89 19.36
N ALA A 95 4.20 5.68 19.64
CA ALA A 95 4.25 6.77 20.61
C ALA A 95 3.21 6.55 21.73
N PRO A 96 3.46 7.02 22.96
CA PRO A 96 2.44 7.04 24.02
C PRO A 96 1.21 7.83 23.58
N VAL A 97 0.06 7.51 24.17
CA VAL A 97 -1.11 8.41 24.14
C VAL A 97 -0.92 9.36 25.32
N GLU A 98 -0.95 10.68 25.05
CA GLU A 98 -1.02 11.70 26.12
C GLU A 98 -2.30 11.56 26.94
#